data_AF-J9W3Y8-F1
#
_entry.id   AF-J9W3Y8-F1
#
_cell.length_a   1.000
_cell.length_b   1.000
_cell.length_c   1.000
_cell.angle_alpha   90.00
_cell.angle_beta   90.00
_cell.angle_gamma   90.00
#
_symmetry.space_group_name_H-M   'P 1'
#
loop_
_entity.id
_entity.type
_entity.pdbx_description
1 polymer ?
#
loop_
_entity_poly.entity_id
_entity_poly.type
_entity_poly.pdbx_seq_one_letter_code
_entity_poly.pdbx_strand_id
1 'polypeptide(L)'
;MFWGQLGSRRALIFTISLPNQYQAKTLPFYTKSVTLEVARLTMLGGFYMKEQNESFAASALSEGAIPAAGEATNTFSVSQPALRTLKSVKEHEIHLQGAFNVRDMGGYPTKDGLVVKSHLLLRSARLNALTSADVNTLINTYNLGVDFDLRRPEEVSELPDRFLPGVKYINDSVDTRETYYYHINAENNRKHYRTYVTSEHARKVYHNLFMALLEKPMGKSLLWHCASGKDRTGVAASLILYVLGVDSRTIFKDYVASNDFLKPRIDARIARLKEKGATRSEIKFAKVDGGVDLSYLKAAIDEVKRDYGSVADFITNGLHITKEQQARLQEMYLA
;
A
#
# COMPACT_ATOMS: atom_id res chain seq x y z
N MET A 1 -58.37 22.54 -37.58
CA MET A 1 -57.82 22.16 -38.89
C MET A 1 -56.70 23.14 -39.24
N PHE A 2 -55.45 22.71 -39.21
CA PHE A 2 -54.52 22.71 -40.36
C PHE A 2 -53.18 22.15 -39.88
N TRP A 3 -52.76 21.09 -40.54
CA TRP A 3 -51.45 20.49 -40.44
C TRP A 3 -50.47 21.27 -41.32
N GLY A 4 -49.19 21.28 -40.94
CA GLY A 4 -48.09 21.76 -41.78
C GLY A 4 -46.76 21.20 -41.29
N GLN A 5 -46.33 20.10 -41.91
CA GLN A 5 -45.04 19.43 -41.69
C GLN A 5 -44.12 19.73 -42.88
N LEU A 6 -42.88 20.13 -42.61
CA LEU A 6 -41.65 20.05 -43.43
C LEU A 6 -40.65 20.99 -42.74
N GLY A 7 -39.40 20.68 -42.41
CA GLY A 7 -38.50 19.58 -42.72
C GLY A 7 -37.08 20.13 -42.50
N SER A 8 -36.17 19.28 -42.03
CA SER A 8 -34.71 19.40 -42.11
C SER A 8 -33.95 20.41 -41.20
N ARG A 9 -33.15 19.82 -40.30
CA ARG A 9 -31.77 20.17 -39.91
C ARG A 9 -31.49 21.61 -39.45
N ARG A 10 -31.42 21.80 -38.13
CA ARG A 10 -30.74 22.93 -37.50
C ARG A 10 -29.26 22.60 -37.29
N ALA A 11 -28.38 23.28 -38.01
CA ALA A 11 -26.97 23.43 -37.63
C ALA A 11 -26.81 24.80 -36.97
N LEU A 12 -26.29 24.83 -35.75
CA LEU A 12 -25.88 26.08 -35.09
C LEU A 12 -24.51 26.48 -35.66
N ILE A 13 -24.48 27.61 -36.36
CA ILE A 13 -23.24 28.27 -36.77
C ILE A 13 -22.86 29.24 -35.66
N PHE A 14 -21.75 28.97 -34.97
CA PHE A 14 -21.10 29.96 -34.11
C PHE A 14 -19.99 30.65 -34.89
N THR A 15 -20.16 31.95 -35.13
CA THR A 15 -19.14 32.83 -35.68
C THR A 15 -18.24 33.29 -34.53
N ILE A 16 -16.98 32.82 -34.49
CA ILE A 16 -15.96 33.36 -33.60
C ILE A 16 -14.97 34.12 -34.47
N SER A 17 -14.86 35.43 -34.22
CA SER A 17 -13.87 36.31 -34.85
C SER A 17 -12.53 36.10 -34.16
N LEU A 18 -11.48 35.74 -34.91
CA LEU A 18 -10.09 35.69 -34.44
C LEU A 18 -9.22 36.62 -35.31
N PRO A 19 -8.35 37.44 -34.71
CA PRO A 19 -7.43 38.27 -35.48
C PRO A 19 -6.28 37.45 -36.08
N ASN A 20 -5.98 37.83 -37.32
CA ASN A 20 -4.92 37.36 -38.21
C ASN A 20 -3.53 37.62 -37.62
N GLN A 21 -2.62 36.64 -37.72
CA GLN A 21 -1.25 36.78 -38.27
C GLN A 21 -0.44 35.51 -37.96
N TYR A 22 -0.23 34.66 -38.97
CA TYR A 22 1.08 34.23 -39.49
C TYR A 22 0.86 33.12 -40.54
N GLN A 23 1.65 33.21 -41.60
CA GLN A 23 1.37 32.69 -42.94
C GLN A 23 1.45 31.16 -43.10
N ALA A 24 0.72 30.71 -44.12
CA ALA A 24 0.69 29.36 -44.66
C ALA A 24 2.03 28.89 -45.25
N LYS A 25 2.34 27.59 -45.07
CA LYS A 25 3.08 26.77 -46.03
C LYS A 25 2.26 25.51 -46.31
N THR A 26 1.97 25.27 -47.59
CA THR A 26 1.25 24.13 -48.17
C THR A 26 2.24 22.98 -48.46
N LEU A 27 1.91 21.72 -48.17
CA LEU A 27 1.54 20.59 -49.08
C LEU A 27 1.97 19.26 -48.38
N PRO A 28 1.53 18.05 -48.80
CA PRO A 28 0.29 17.64 -49.47
C PRO A 28 -0.46 16.52 -48.71
N PHE A 29 -1.67 16.25 -49.20
CA PHE A 29 -2.58 15.17 -48.82
C PHE A 29 -1.96 13.77 -48.91
N TYR A 30 -2.23 12.93 -47.90
CA TYR A 30 -2.31 11.48 -48.06
C TYR A 30 -3.62 10.98 -47.44
N THR A 31 -4.54 10.57 -48.29
CA THR A 31 -5.74 9.80 -47.92
C THR A 31 -5.34 8.33 -47.77
N LYS A 32 -5.49 7.79 -46.57
CA LYS A 32 -5.67 6.34 -46.38
C LYS A 32 -6.88 6.12 -45.48
N SER A 33 -7.94 5.64 -46.11
CA SER A 33 -9.07 4.96 -45.49
C SER A 33 -8.57 3.79 -44.66
N VAL A 34 -8.88 3.78 -43.36
CA VAL A 34 -8.78 2.58 -42.51
C VAL A 34 -10.20 2.23 -42.09
N THR A 35 -10.67 1.12 -42.64
CA THR A 35 -11.90 0.44 -42.26
C THR A 35 -11.76 -0.05 -40.82
N LEU A 36 -12.72 0.30 -39.96
CA LEU A 36 -12.81 -0.19 -38.59
C LEU A 36 -13.30 -1.65 -38.62
N GLU A 37 -12.47 -2.60 -38.24
CA GLU A 37 -12.90 -3.96 -37.91
C GLU A 37 -12.98 -4.08 -36.39
N VAL A 38 -14.22 -4.13 -35.88
CA VAL A 38 -14.52 -4.30 -34.45
C VAL A 38 -14.53 -5.80 -34.16
N ALA A 39 -13.43 -6.33 -33.62
CA ALA A 39 -13.43 -7.67 -33.04
C ALA A 39 -12.45 -7.81 -31.86
N ARG A 40 -13.03 -8.05 -30.67
CA ARG A 40 -12.44 -8.67 -29.47
C ARG A 40 -11.17 -8.02 -28.88
N LEU A 41 -11.38 -7.00 -28.04
CA LEU A 41 -10.42 -6.52 -27.05
C LEU A 41 -11.06 -6.49 -25.66
N THR A 42 -11.21 -7.66 -25.04
CA THR A 42 -11.61 -7.77 -23.63
C THR A 42 -10.74 -8.70 -22.78
N MET A 43 -9.67 -9.29 -23.35
CA MET A 43 -8.75 -10.18 -22.60
C MET A 43 -7.27 -9.74 -22.58
N LEU A 44 -6.90 -8.62 -23.22
CA LEU A 44 -5.51 -8.12 -23.22
C LEU A 44 -5.20 -7.09 -22.11
N GLY A 45 -6.22 -6.41 -21.58
CA GLY A 45 -6.02 -5.39 -20.53
C GLY A 45 -5.57 -5.97 -19.17
N GLY A 46 -5.93 -7.22 -18.88
CA GLY A 46 -5.56 -7.90 -17.63
C GLY A 46 -4.13 -8.45 -17.62
N PHE A 47 -3.58 -8.83 -18.79
CA PHE A 47 -2.21 -9.32 -18.90
C PHE A 47 -1.19 -8.17 -18.97
N TYR A 48 -1.50 -7.09 -19.71
CA TYR A 48 -0.60 -5.95 -19.87
C TYR A 48 -0.32 -5.17 -18.57
N MET A 49 -1.29 -5.06 -17.65
CA MET A 49 -1.05 -4.41 -16.35
C MET A 49 -0.25 -5.30 -15.37
N LYS A 50 -0.32 -6.62 -15.52
CA LYS A 50 0.36 -7.57 -14.63
C LYS A 50 1.86 -7.59 -14.91
N GLU A 51 2.26 -7.60 -16.18
CA GLU A 51 3.67 -7.56 -16.60
C GLU A 51 4.36 -6.24 -16.23
N GLN A 52 3.67 -5.09 -16.37
CA GLN A 52 4.24 -3.81 -15.93
C GLN A 52 4.42 -3.73 -14.40
N ASN A 53 3.47 -4.28 -13.63
CA ASN A 53 3.61 -4.34 -12.17
C ASN A 53 4.75 -5.28 -11.73
N GLU A 54 4.97 -6.39 -12.45
CA GLU A 54 6.07 -7.32 -12.20
C GLU A 54 7.44 -6.72 -12.52
N SER A 55 7.57 -5.99 -13.64
CA SER A 55 8.76 -5.23 -14.02
C SER A 55 9.05 -4.06 -13.04
N PHE A 56 8.00 -3.38 -12.58
CA PHE A 56 8.10 -2.23 -11.68
C PHE A 56 8.56 -2.63 -10.27
N ALA A 57 8.10 -3.77 -9.74
CA ALA A 57 8.52 -4.27 -8.43
C ALA A 57 9.95 -4.85 -8.42
N ALA A 58 10.41 -5.41 -9.53
CA ALA A 58 11.77 -5.97 -9.67
C ALA A 58 12.84 -4.86 -9.70
N SER A 59 12.58 -3.73 -10.35
CA SER A 59 13.51 -2.60 -10.46
C SER A 59 13.60 -1.72 -9.21
N ALA A 60 12.55 -1.68 -8.39
CA ALA A 60 12.51 -0.81 -7.20
C ALA A 60 13.45 -1.25 -6.07
N LEU A 61 13.83 -2.53 -5.98
CA LEU A 61 14.52 -3.09 -4.80
C LEU A 61 15.62 -4.12 -5.13
N SER A 62 16.03 -4.26 -6.40
CA SER A 62 17.21 -5.04 -6.75
C SER A 62 18.46 -4.17 -6.63
N GLU A 63 19.28 -4.42 -5.59
CA GLU A 63 20.76 -4.42 -5.60
C GLU A 63 21.31 -4.54 -4.17
N GLY A 64 22.38 -5.35 -4.01
CA GLY A 64 23.09 -5.59 -2.76
C GLY A 64 23.42 -7.07 -2.52
N ALA A 65 24.37 -7.63 -3.27
CA ALA A 65 24.95 -8.94 -3.00
C ALA A 65 26.14 -8.79 -2.02
N ILE A 66 26.14 -9.58 -0.94
CA ILE A 66 27.29 -9.77 -0.03
C ILE A 66 28.15 -10.91 -0.58
N PRO A 67 29.50 -10.82 -0.60
CA PRO A 67 30.35 -11.85 -1.17
C PRO A 67 30.35 -13.11 -0.30
N ALA A 68 30.13 -14.27 -0.93
CA ALA A 68 30.28 -15.58 -0.31
C ALA A 68 31.76 -15.98 -0.25
N ALA A 69 32.21 -16.48 0.90
CA ALA A 69 33.53 -17.08 1.07
C ALA A 69 33.40 -18.54 1.52
N GLY A 70 34.16 -19.41 0.85
CA GLY A 70 34.80 -20.59 1.44
C GLY A 70 33.98 -21.88 1.49
N GLU A 71 34.29 -22.80 0.57
CA GLU A 71 33.86 -24.19 0.58
C GLU A 71 34.33 -24.95 1.83
N ALA A 72 33.42 -25.63 2.50
CA ALA A 72 33.69 -26.86 3.26
C ALA A 72 32.46 -27.76 3.18
N THR A 73 32.59 -28.89 2.50
CA THR A 73 31.54 -29.87 2.27
C THR A 73 31.21 -30.61 3.56
N ASN A 74 30.06 -30.29 4.17
CA ASN A 74 29.37 -31.17 5.10
C ASN A 74 28.07 -31.64 4.45
N THR A 75 28.01 -32.93 4.13
CA THR A 75 26.80 -33.60 3.62
C THR A 75 25.76 -33.68 4.74
N PHE A 76 24.88 -32.68 4.81
CA PHE A 76 23.62 -32.80 5.55
C PHE A 76 22.57 -33.42 4.64
N SER A 77 21.98 -34.52 5.09
CA SER A 77 20.77 -35.11 4.52
C SER A 77 19.64 -34.09 4.63
N VAL A 78 19.36 -33.37 3.54
CA VAL A 78 18.18 -32.50 3.45
C VAL A 78 16.97 -33.38 3.21
N SER A 79 16.22 -33.64 4.28
CA SER A 79 14.81 -34.00 4.18
C SER A 79 14.13 -32.87 3.39
N GLN A 80 13.60 -33.16 2.19
CA GLN A 80 12.86 -32.17 1.42
C GLN A 80 11.81 -31.50 2.32
N PRO A 81 11.82 -30.17 2.49
CA PRO A 81 10.78 -29.51 3.25
C PRO A 81 9.47 -29.76 2.50
N ALA A 82 8.45 -30.23 3.23
CA ALA A 82 7.10 -30.34 2.71
C ALA A 82 6.76 -29.03 1.98
N LEU A 83 6.28 -29.13 0.74
CA LEU A 83 5.81 -27.99 -0.05
C LEU A 83 4.77 -27.22 0.78
N ARG A 84 5.24 -26.22 1.52
CA ARG A 84 4.40 -25.39 2.37
C ARG A 84 3.69 -24.45 1.41
N THR A 85 2.41 -24.73 1.12
CA THR A 85 1.61 -23.89 0.24
C THR A 85 1.65 -22.45 0.75
N LEU A 86 2.26 -21.56 -0.03
CA LEU A 86 2.34 -20.15 0.31
C LEU A 86 0.93 -19.56 0.30
N LYS A 87 0.57 -18.83 1.35
CA LYS A 87 -0.70 -18.10 1.40
C LYS A 87 -0.73 -17.07 0.27
N SER A 88 -1.82 -17.04 -0.48
CA SER A 88 -2.20 -15.90 -1.30
C SER A 88 -2.52 -14.70 -0.40
N VAL A 89 -2.34 -13.47 -0.89
CA VAL A 89 -2.56 -12.25 -0.09
C VAL A 89 -3.96 -12.20 0.54
N LYS A 90 -4.97 -12.80 -0.11
CA LYS A 90 -6.34 -12.87 0.42
C LYS A 90 -6.46 -13.79 1.65
N GLU A 91 -5.68 -14.85 1.72
CA GLU A 91 -5.68 -15.78 2.86
C GLU A 91 -5.02 -15.19 4.12
N HIS A 92 -4.41 -14.02 4.00
CA HIS A 92 -3.93 -13.25 5.15
C HIS A 92 -5.04 -12.42 5.82
N GLU A 93 -6.24 -12.33 5.25
CA GLU A 93 -7.33 -11.49 5.78
C GLU A 93 -7.87 -12.00 7.11
N ILE A 94 -7.91 -11.10 8.09
CA ILE A 94 -8.60 -11.33 9.36
C ILE A 94 -9.98 -10.68 9.25
N HIS A 95 -11.02 -11.52 9.18
CA HIS A 95 -12.39 -11.03 9.05
C HIS A 95 -12.88 -10.50 10.40
N LEU A 96 -12.91 -9.17 10.55
CA LEU A 96 -13.49 -8.47 11.68
C LEU A 96 -14.69 -7.63 11.21
N GLN A 97 -15.74 -7.56 12.01
CA GLN A 97 -16.96 -6.80 11.69
C GLN A 97 -16.73 -5.30 11.83
N GLY A 98 -16.05 -4.90 12.91
CA GLY A 98 -15.82 -3.52 13.29
C GLY A 98 -14.56 -2.86 12.69
N ALA A 99 -13.69 -3.65 12.06
CA ALA A 99 -12.47 -3.18 11.43
C ALA A 99 -12.42 -3.56 9.95
N PHE A 100 -11.40 -3.09 9.24
CA PHE A 100 -11.23 -3.35 7.81
C PHE A 100 -9.76 -3.29 7.44
N ASN A 101 -9.41 -3.85 6.28
CA ASN A 101 -8.03 -3.94 5.82
C ASN A 101 -7.11 -4.59 6.88
N VAL A 102 -7.64 -5.61 7.58
CA VAL A 102 -6.98 -6.32 8.69
C VAL A 102 -6.30 -7.57 8.14
N ARG A 103 -5.01 -7.73 8.42
CA ARG A 103 -4.23 -8.87 7.94
C ARG A 103 -3.24 -9.40 8.97
N ASP A 104 -3.02 -10.72 8.95
CA ASP A 104 -1.85 -11.37 9.52
C ASP A 104 -0.74 -11.42 8.47
N MET A 105 0.46 -10.92 8.79
CA MET A 105 1.59 -10.94 7.86
C MET A 105 2.30 -12.31 7.80
N GLY A 106 1.91 -13.26 8.65
CA GLY A 106 2.50 -14.59 8.64
C GLY A 106 2.10 -15.44 7.43
N GLY A 107 3.08 -16.19 6.91
CA GLY A 107 2.98 -16.98 5.69
C GLY A 107 3.74 -16.41 4.50
N TYR A 108 4.25 -15.17 4.59
CA TYR A 108 5.10 -14.62 3.53
C TYR A 108 6.48 -15.31 3.52
N PRO A 109 6.95 -15.76 2.34
CA PRO A 109 8.27 -16.38 2.21
C PRO A 109 9.39 -15.34 2.20
N THR A 110 10.54 -15.69 2.75
CA THR A 110 11.78 -14.92 2.60
C THR A 110 12.56 -15.42 1.39
N LYS A 111 13.52 -14.61 0.93
CA LYS A 111 14.43 -14.99 -0.17
C LYS A 111 15.25 -16.25 0.14
N ASP A 112 15.49 -16.51 1.42
CA ASP A 112 16.33 -17.62 1.90
C ASP A 112 15.51 -18.86 2.31
N GLY A 113 14.21 -18.87 2.00
CA GLY A 113 13.33 -20.03 2.18
C GLY A 113 12.67 -20.16 3.56
N LEU A 114 12.90 -19.23 4.47
CA LEU A 114 12.16 -19.13 5.73
C LEU A 114 10.76 -18.53 5.50
N VAL A 115 9.90 -18.60 6.51
CA VAL A 115 8.54 -18.04 6.43
C VAL A 115 8.25 -17.16 7.64
N VAL A 116 7.58 -16.03 7.42
CA VAL A 116 7.06 -15.19 8.51
C VAL A 116 6.07 -15.99 9.35
N LYS A 117 6.31 -16.10 10.66
CA LYS A 117 5.44 -16.80 11.62
C LYS A 117 4.05 -16.17 11.66
N SER A 118 3.03 -17.01 11.60
CA SER A 118 1.62 -16.63 11.76
C SER A 118 1.33 -16.03 13.13
N HIS A 119 0.34 -15.14 13.16
CA HIS A 119 -0.24 -14.56 14.37
C HIS A 119 0.75 -13.77 15.23
N LEU A 120 1.80 -13.19 14.65
CA LEU A 120 2.75 -12.35 15.39
C LEU A 120 2.77 -10.89 14.93
N LEU A 121 2.48 -10.65 13.65
CA LEU A 121 2.57 -9.36 12.99
C LEU A 121 1.24 -9.08 12.31
N LEU A 122 0.46 -8.16 12.89
CA LEU A 122 -0.86 -7.82 12.36
C LEU A 122 -0.86 -6.37 11.88
N ARG A 123 -1.59 -6.10 10.81
CA ARG A 123 -1.85 -4.71 10.35
C ARG A 123 -3.33 -4.49 10.15
N SER A 124 -3.80 -3.27 10.36
CA SER A 124 -5.21 -2.93 10.14
C SER A 124 -5.45 -1.47 9.81
N ALA A 125 -6.70 -1.14 9.47
CA ALA A 125 -7.26 0.19 9.70
C ALA A 125 -7.62 0.40 11.18
N ARG A 126 -8.20 1.56 11.50
CA ARG A 126 -8.64 1.93 12.86
C ARG A 126 -9.55 0.89 13.52
N LEU A 127 -9.50 0.83 14.85
CA LEU A 127 -10.16 -0.18 15.69
C LEU A 127 -11.34 0.39 16.51
N ASN A 128 -11.76 1.61 16.19
CA ASN A 128 -12.79 2.36 16.92
C ASN A 128 -14.18 1.70 16.93
N ALA A 129 -14.48 0.82 15.98
CA ALA A 129 -15.79 0.18 15.84
C ALA A 129 -15.78 -1.33 16.10
N LEU A 130 -14.71 -1.87 16.69
CA LEU A 130 -14.62 -3.30 17.04
C LEU A 130 -15.82 -3.76 17.89
N THR A 131 -16.41 -4.87 17.48
CA THR A 131 -17.42 -5.59 18.27
C THR A 131 -16.76 -6.41 19.38
N SER A 132 -17.52 -6.86 20.37
CA SER A 132 -17.01 -7.78 21.40
C SER A 132 -16.45 -9.08 20.81
N ALA A 133 -17.03 -9.56 19.70
CA ALA A 133 -16.53 -10.73 18.98
C ALA A 133 -15.17 -10.44 18.33
N ASP A 134 -15.00 -9.25 17.72
CA ASP A 134 -13.72 -8.87 17.12
C ASP A 134 -12.61 -8.74 18.17
N VAL A 135 -12.93 -8.14 19.32
CA VAL A 135 -12.02 -8.04 20.47
C VAL A 135 -11.59 -9.44 20.94
N ASN A 136 -12.54 -10.36 21.06
CA ASN A 136 -12.26 -11.76 21.41
C ASN A 136 -11.36 -12.44 20.37
N THR A 137 -11.62 -12.24 19.08
CA THR A 137 -10.76 -12.78 18.00
C THR A 137 -9.33 -12.25 18.12
N LEU A 138 -9.14 -10.94 18.26
CA LEU A 138 -7.82 -10.33 18.37
C LEU A 138 -7.05 -10.85 19.60
N ILE A 139 -7.68 -10.86 20.77
CA ILE A 139 -7.01 -11.24 22.02
C ILE A 139 -6.79 -12.75 22.10
N ASN A 140 -7.82 -13.56 21.84
CA ASN A 140 -7.77 -15.00 22.14
C ASN A 140 -7.31 -15.86 20.96
N THR A 141 -7.56 -15.42 19.71
CA THR A 141 -7.11 -16.19 18.52
C THR A 141 -5.74 -15.72 18.04
N TYR A 142 -5.55 -14.40 17.96
CA TYR A 142 -4.29 -13.80 17.48
C TYR A 142 -3.33 -13.39 18.61
N ASN A 143 -3.66 -13.70 19.86
CA ASN A 143 -2.83 -13.43 21.03
C ASN A 143 -2.33 -11.98 21.08
N LEU A 144 -3.18 -11.02 20.73
CA LEU A 144 -2.82 -9.61 20.67
C LEU A 144 -2.31 -9.13 22.03
N GLY A 145 -1.12 -8.53 22.04
CA GLY A 145 -0.50 -7.98 23.23
C GLY A 145 -0.14 -6.50 23.12
N VAL A 146 0.04 -5.99 21.90
CA VAL A 146 0.34 -4.57 21.66
C VAL A 146 -0.50 -4.04 20.50
N ASP A 147 -1.14 -2.90 20.73
CA ASP A 147 -1.82 -2.09 19.72
C ASP A 147 -1.01 -0.80 19.51
N PHE A 148 -0.48 -0.62 18.30
CA PHE A 148 0.40 0.48 17.93
C PHE A 148 -0.31 1.40 16.92
N ASP A 149 -0.85 2.51 17.44
CA ASP A 149 -1.65 3.46 16.69
C ASP A 149 -0.79 4.58 16.09
N LEU A 150 -0.63 4.56 14.76
CA LEU A 150 0.10 5.56 13.97
C LEU A 150 -0.76 6.79 13.61
N ARG A 151 -2.00 6.86 14.10
CA ARG A 151 -2.93 7.95 13.83
C ARG A 151 -2.51 9.24 14.52
N ARG A 152 -2.90 10.33 13.88
CA ARG A 152 -2.71 11.68 14.40
C ARG A 152 -3.61 11.93 15.60
N PRO A 153 -3.24 12.82 16.52
CA PRO A 153 -4.05 13.10 17.71
C PRO A 153 -5.51 13.41 17.40
N GLU A 154 -5.81 14.12 16.31
CA GLU A 154 -7.20 14.40 15.93
C GLU A 154 -7.96 13.18 15.40
N GLU A 155 -7.27 12.25 14.72
CA GLU A 155 -7.88 11.01 14.24
C GLU A 155 -8.16 10.04 15.39
N VAL A 156 -7.36 10.12 16.47
CA VAL A 156 -7.55 9.38 17.72
C VAL A 156 -8.68 10.00 18.53
N SER A 157 -8.72 11.32 18.68
CA SER A 157 -9.74 11.99 19.49
C SER A 157 -11.14 11.94 18.88
N GLU A 158 -11.25 12.02 17.55
CA GLU A 158 -12.53 11.93 16.85
C GLU A 158 -13.12 10.51 16.92
N LEU A 159 -12.27 9.49 16.80
CA LEU A 159 -12.68 8.08 16.72
C LEU A 159 -11.72 7.21 17.53
N PRO A 160 -11.76 7.27 18.87
CA PRO A 160 -10.85 6.52 19.73
C PRO A 160 -11.02 5.02 19.52
N ASP A 161 -9.94 4.26 19.63
CA ASP A 161 -10.03 2.81 19.54
C ASP A 161 -10.85 2.22 20.67
N ARG A 162 -11.50 1.09 20.37
CA ARG A 162 -12.18 0.28 21.38
C ARG A 162 -11.13 -0.20 22.40
N PHE A 163 -11.45 -0.10 23.68
CA PHE A 163 -10.60 -0.68 24.73
C PHE A 163 -10.42 -2.20 24.54
N LEU A 164 -9.16 -2.65 24.60
CA LEU A 164 -8.74 -4.04 24.44
C LEU A 164 -8.12 -4.56 25.76
N PRO A 165 -8.83 -5.40 26.53
CA PRO A 165 -8.32 -5.89 27.81
C PRO A 165 -6.99 -6.64 27.68
N GLY A 166 -5.99 -6.25 28.49
CA GLY A 166 -4.67 -6.91 28.50
C GLY A 166 -3.78 -6.60 27.30
N VAL A 167 -4.20 -5.71 26.39
CA VAL A 167 -3.40 -5.21 25.27
C VAL A 167 -2.79 -3.87 25.66
N LYS A 168 -1.47 -3.73 25.48
CA LYS A 168 -0.76 -2.46 25.67
C LYS A 168 -1.07 -1.55 24.48
N TYR A 169 -1.73 -0.43 24.74
CA TYR A 169 -1.96 0.62 23.74
C TYR A 169 -0.76 1.58 23.69
N ILE A 170 -0.25 1.84 22.48
CA ILE A 170 0.82 2.80 22.20
C ILE A 170 0.32 3.69 21.06
N ASN A 171 0.14 4.99 21.32
CA ASN A 171 -0.10 5.95 20.26
C ASN A 171 1.18 6.74 20.00
N ASP A 172 1.75 6.56 18.81
CA ASP A 172 2.89 7.32 18.33
C ASP A 172 2.63 7.70 16.88
N SER A 173 2.28 8.97 16.68
CA SER A 173 1.67 9.44 15.43
C SER A 173 2.72 9.63 14.35
N VAL A 174 2.53 9.01 13.18
CA VAL A 174 3.25 9.44 11.98
C VAL A 174 2.52 10.66 11.41
N ASP A 175 2.92 11.86 11.83
CA ASP A 175 2.45 13.12 11.26
C ASP A 175 3.55 13.85 10.50
N THR A 176 3.34 14.09 9.21
CA THR A 176 4.28 14.83 8.36
C THR A 176 3.68 16.13 7.83
N ARG A 177 2.51 16.54 8.32
CA ARG A 177 1.77 17.71 7.82
C ARG A 177 2.44 19.04 8.08
N GLU A 178 3.22 19.18 9.16
CA GLU A 178 4.01 20.40 9.40
C GLU A 178 4.87 20.77 8.19
N THR A 179 5.29 19.76 7.42
CA THR A 179 6.06 19.92 6.18
C THR A 179 5.22 19.78 4.90
N TYR A 180 3.93 19.42 4.98
CA TYR A 180 3.17 18.98 3.82
C TYR A 180 1.64 19.12 3.96
N TYR A 181 1.11 20.27 3.52
CA TYR A 181 -0.34 20.47 3.26
C TYR A 181 -0.60 20.34 1.75
N TYR A 182 -1.55 19.49 1.35
CA TYR A 182 -1.75 19.24 -0.10
C TYR A 182 -3.15 18.78 -0.48
N HIS A 183 -3.48 19.03 -1.76
CA HIS A 183 -4.65 18.45 -2.42
C HIS A 183 -4.37 17.02 -2.88
N ILE A 184 -5.19 16.08 -2.42
CA ILE A 184 -5.02 14.66 -2.74
C ILE A 184 -5.12 14.42 -4.25
N ASN A 185 -4.02 13.97 -4.83
CA ASN A 185 -3.88 13.50 -6.19
C ASN A 185 -2.64 12.60 -6.27
N ALA A 186 -2.42 11.92 -7.40
CA ALA A 186 -1.33 10.97 -7.52
C ALA A 186 0.07 11.61 -7.33
N GLU A 187 0.29 12.82 -7.86
CA GLU A 187 1.57 13.52 -7.70
C GLU A 187 1.83 13.89 -6.25
N ASN A 188 0.85 14.49 -5.60
CA ASN A 188 0.99 14.92 -4.23
C ASN A 188 1.00 13.76 -3.24
N ASN A 189 0.34 12.64 -3.53
CA ASN A 189 0.48 11.41 -2.74
C ASN A 189 1.91 10.87 -2.82
N ARG A 190 2.54 10.87 -4.01
CA ARG A 190 3.96 10.50 -4.14
C ARG A 190 4.87 11.41 -3.33
N LYS A 191 4.62 12.72 -3.32
CA LYS A 191 5.37 13.66 -2.47
C LYS A 191 5.12 13.40 -0.98
N HIS A 192 3.89 13.10 -0.57
CA HIS A 192 3.58 12.72 0.81
C HIS A 192 4.34 11.47 1.25
N TYR A 193 4.41 10.44 0.41
CA TYR A 193 5.13 9.21 0.75
C TYR A 193 6.63 9.44 0.95
N ARG A 194 7.22 10.43 0.27
CA ARG A 194 8.62 10.85 0.50
C ARG A 194 8.81 11.44 1.89
N THR A 195 7.81 12.16 2.42
CA THR A 195 7.95 12.78 3.74
C THR A 195 7.98 11.78 4.88
N TYR A 196 7.52 10.54 4.68
CA TYR A 196 7.74 9.44 5.63
C TYR A 196 9.21 9.05 5.80
N VAL A 197 10.06 9.43 4.84
CA VAL A 197 11.50 9.18 4.84
C VAL A 197 12.25 10.43 5.29
N THR A 198 11.91 11.59 4.74
CA THR A 198 12.64 12.84 5.03
C THR A 198 12.31 13.46 6.39
N SER A 199 11.13 13.18 6.95
CA SER A 199 10.75 13.68 8.28
C SER A 199 11.47 12.89 9.38
N GLU A 200 12.26 13.60 10.20
CA GLU A 200 12.90 13.00 11.38
C GLU A 200 11.88 12.44 12.37
N HIS A 201 10.74 13.13 12.51
CA HIS A 201 9.66 12.67 13.37
C HIS A 201 9.07 11.35 12.87
N ALA A 202 8.79 11.24 11.56
CA ALA A 202 8.31 9.98 10.98
C ALA A 202 9.33 8.84 11.16
N ARG A 203 10.62 9.11 10.95
CA ARG A 203 11.70 8.14 11.20
C ARG A 203 11.73 7.69 12.66
N LYS A 204 11.59 8.60 13.62
CA LYS A 204 11.53 8.28 15.05
C LYS A 204 10.33 7.39 15.39
N VAL A 205 9.16 7.65 14.81
CA VAL A 205 7.96 6.83 15.05
C VAL A 205 8.15 5.42 14.47
N TYR A 206 8.71 5.29 13.27
CA TYR A 206 9.03 3.97 12.71
C TYR A 206 10.10 3.24 13.53
N HIS A 207 11.12 3.95 14.05
CA HIS A 207 12.05 3.39 15.02
C HIS A 207 11.32 2.83 16.25
N ASN A 208 10.43 3.61 16.86
CA ASN A 208 9.66 3.18 18.03
C ASN A 208 8.78 1.96 17.75
N LEU A 209 8.23 1.83 16.54
CA LEU A 209 7.51 0.63 16.12
C LEU A 209 8.44 -0.60 16.07
N PHE A 210 9.64 -0.47 15.52
CA PHE A 210 10.64 -1.56 15.55
C PHE A 210 11.05 -1.93 16.99
N MET A 211 11.22 -0.95 17.87
CA MET A 211 11.49 -1.21 19.29
C MET A 211 10.31 -1.94 19.96
N ALA A 212 9.06 -1.54 19.68
CA ALA A 212 7.89 -2.25 20.19
C ALA A 212 7.82 -3.71 19.68
N LEU A 213 8.26 -3.98 18.45
CA LEU A 213 8.37 -5.36 17.93
C LEU A 213 9.45 -6.19 18.66
N LEU A 214 10.56 -5.58 19.07
CA LEU A 214 11.61 -6.24 19.85
C LEU A 214 11.19 -6.47 21.30
N GLU A 215 10.46 -5.53 21.89
CA GLU A 215 10.17 -5.49 23.32
C GLU A 215 8.84 -6.14 23.71
N LYS A 216 7.92 -6.38 22.76
CA LYS A 216 6.62 -6.99 23.08
C LYS A 216 6.83 -8.36 23.76
N PRO A 217 5.93 -8.76 24.69
CA PRO A 217 6.07 -10.05 25.37
C PRO A 217 6.18 -11.23 24.40
N MET A 218 7.01 -12.21 24.75
CA MET A 218 7.23 -13.39 23.91
C MET A 218 5.91 -14.10 23.61
N GLY A 219 5.72 -14.52 22.35
CA GLY A 219 4.51 -15.18 21.89
C GLY A 219 3.28 -14.29 21.68
N LYS A 220 3.29 -13.03 22.13
CA LYS A 220 2.22 -12.05 21.83
C LYS A 220 2.38 -11.48 20.43
N SER A 221 1.26 -11.14 19.79
CA SER A 221 1.27 -10.37 18.55
C SER A 221 1.27 -8.87 18.79
N LEU A 222 1.74 -8.13 17.79
CA LEU A 222 1.61 -6.68 17.72
C LEU A 222 0.80 -6.33 16.47
N LEU A 223 -0.22 -5.50 16.67
CA LEU A 223 -1.01 -4.89 15.61
C LEU A 223 -0.59 -3.43 15.46
N TRP A 224 -0.24 -3.01 14.25
CA TRP A 224 -0.05 -1.59 13.94
C TRP A 224 -1.08 -1.11 12.94
N HIS A 225 -1.60 0.10 13.14
CA HIS A 225 -2.65 0.63 12.29
C HIS A 225 -2.56 2.14 12.10
N CYS A 226 -3.37 2.64 11.16
CA CYS A 226 -3.65 4.06 10.98
C CYS A 226 -5.15 4.22 10.67
N ALA A 227 -5.58 5.34 10.08
CA ALA A 227 -7.00 5.54 9.77
C ALA A 227 -7.59 4.48 8.81
N SER A 228 -6.89 4.16 7.72
CA SER A 228 -7.34 3.20 6.70
C SER A 228 -6.41 1.98 6.54
N GLY A 229 -5.32 1.94 7.29
CA GLY A 229 -4.35 0.83 7.25
C GLY A 229 -3.56 0.73 5.95
N LYS A 230 -3.46 1.81 5.16
CA LYS A 230 -2.90 1.79 3.80
C LYS A 230 -1.56 2.52 3.69
N ASP A 231 -1.48 3.80 4.08
CA ASP A 231 -0.28 4.63 3.82
C ASP A 231 0.80 4.45 4.90
N ARG A 232 0.64 5.10 6.06
CA ARG A 232 1.56 4.97 7.21
C ARG A 232 1.83 3.52 7.60
N THR A 233 0.75 2.74 7.68
CA THR A 233 0.77 1.29 7.95
C THR A 233 1.43 0.49 6.83
N GLY A 234 1.26 0.88 5.57
CA GLY A 234 1.85 0.19 4.42
C GLY A 234 3.35 0.42 4.29
N VAL A 235 3.81 1.64 4.56
CA VAL A 235 5.24 1.93 4.65
C VAL A 235 5.87 1.15 5.81
N ALA A 236 5.27 1.17 7.00
CA ALA A 236 5.73 0.34 8.12
C ALA A 236 5.82 -1.16 7.75
N ALA A 237 4.75 -1.71 7.17
CA ALA A 237 4.72 -3.11 6.74
C ALA A 237 5.82 -3.42 5.72
N SER A 238 6.07 -2.53 4.76
CA SER A 238 7.11 -2.73 3.76
C SER A 238 8.52 -2.78 4.36
N LEU A 239 8.80 -1.92 5.35
CA LEU A 239 10.08 -1.87 6.05
C LEU A 239 10.28 -3.10 6.95
N ILE A 240 9.24 -3.52 7.67
CA ILE A 240 9.27 -4.73 8.51
C ILE A 240 9.52 -5.96 7.64
N LEU A 241 8.75 -6.15 6.56
CA LEU A 241 8.93 -7.28 5.65
C LEU A 241 10.32 -7.28 4.97
N TYR A 242 10.85 -6.10 4.64
CA TYR A 242 12.22 -5.97 4.13
C TYR A 242 13.26 -6.47 5.14
N VAL A 243 13.16 -6.06 6.41
CA VAL A 243 14.05 -6.53 7.49
C VAL A 243 13.94 -8.05 7.68
N LEU A 244 12.75 -8.61 7.51
CA LEU A 244 12.52 -10.06 7.56
C LEU A 244 13.00 -10.81 6.31
N GLY A 245 13.58 -10.13 5.32
CA GLY A 245 14.12 -10.78 4.11
C GLY A 245 13.07 -11.19 3.09
N VAL A 246 11.84 -10.68 3.18
CA VAL A 246 10.78 -10.94 2.19
C VAL A 246 11.12 -10.23 0.87
N ASP A 247 10.85 -10.89 -0.26
CA ASP A 247 11.17 -10.34 -1.56
C ASP A 247 10.30 -9.13 -1.93
N SER A 248 10.86 -8.23 -2.74
CA SER A 248 10.20 -6.97 -3.10
C SER A 248 8.85 -7.16 -3.78
N ARG A 249 8.69 -8.20 -4.61
CA ARG A 249 7.43 -8.45 -5.30
C ARG A 249 6.35 -8.81 -4.31
N THR A 250 6.67 -9.61 -3.30
CA THR A 250 5.74 -9.94 -2.21
C THR A 250 5.39 -8.71 -1.37
N ILE A 251 6.37 -7.86 -1.04
CA ILE A 251 6.14 -6.59 -0.32
C ILE A 251 5.16 -5.69 -1.07
N PHE A 252 5.39 -5.45 -2.36
CA PHE A 252 4.51 -4.60 -3.17
C PHE A 252 3.13 -5.24 -3.40
N LYS A 253 3.05 -6.58 -3.48
CA LYS A 253 1.78 -7.32 -3.55
C LYS A 253 0.95 -7.13 -2.28
N ASP A 254 1.55 -7.24 -1.09
CA ASP A 254 0.85 -6.95 0.17
C ASP A 254 0.36 -5.49 0.22
N TYR A 255 1.23 -4.55 -0.18
CA TYR A 255 0.91 -3.13 -0.17
C TYR A 255 -0.30 -2.80 -1.06
N VAL A 256 -0.29 -3.25 -2.33
CA VAL A 256 -1.37 -2.93 -3.27
C VAL A 256 -2.67 -3.66 -2.97
N ALA A 257 -2.61 -4.79 -2.25
CA ALA A 257 -3.81 -5.52 -1.85
C ALA A 257 -4.74 -4.71 -0.94
N SER A 258 -4.26 -3.63 -0.30
CA SER A 258 -5.14 -2.68 0.37
C SER A 258 -6.25 -2.14 -0.54
N ASN A 259 -6.04 -2.05 -1.87
CA ASN A 259 -7.11 -1.72 -2.80
C ASN A 259 -8.25 -2.73 -2.80
N ASP A 260 -7.93 -4.02 -2.71
CA ASP A 260 -8.94 -5.10 -2.68
C ASP A 260 -9.69 -5.10 -1.35
N PHE A 261 -8.96 -5.02 -0.23
CA PHE A 261 -9.57 -5.00 1.11
C PHE A 261 -10.40 -3.74 1.39
N LEU A 262 -10.06 -2.62 0.77
CA LEU A 262 -10.81 -1.36 0.90
C LEU A 262 -11.93 -1.24 -0.13
N LYS A 263 -11.95 -2.09 -1.18
CA LYS A 263 -12.89 -1.98 -2.30
C LYS A 263 -14.35 -1.88 -1.85
N PRO A 264 -14.88 -2.72 -0.93
CA PRO A 264 -16.28 -2.61 -0.51
C PRO A 264 -16.63 -1.24 0.09
N ARG A 265 -15.71 -0.66 0.89
CA ARG A 265 -15.91 0.66 1.51
C ARG A 265 -15.79 1.79 0.49
N ILE A 266 -14.83 1.71 -0.42
CA ILE A 266 -14.63 2.70 -1.49
C ILE A 266 -15.85 2.70 -2.43
N ASP A 267 -16.34 1.52 -2.83
CA ASP A 267 -17.50 1.39 -3.69
C ASP A 267 -18.76 1.94 -3.01
N ALA A 268 -18.97 1.64 -1.72
CA ALA A 268 -20.09 2.20 -0.95
C ALA A 268 -20.01 3.73 -0.83
N ARG A 269 -18.81 4.30 -0.64
CA ARG A 269 -18.61 5.76 -0.65
C ARG A 269 -18.94 6.36 -2.01
N ILE A 270 -18.47 5.73 -3.09
CA ILE A 270 -18.71 6.18 -4.46
C ILE A 270 -20.21 6.12 -4.80
N ALA A 271 -20.91 5.08 -4.39
CA ALA A 271 -22.36 4.96 -4.58
C ALA A 271 -23.11 6.14 -3.93
N ARG A 272 -22.82 6.43 -2.65
CA ARG A 272 -23.41 7.58 -1.94
C ARG A 272 -23.08 8.92 -2.58
N LEU A 273 -21.86 9.09 -3.10
CA LEU A 273 -21.47 10.31 -3.81
C LEU A 273 -22.28 10.47 -5.10
N LYS A 274 -22.47 9.39 -5.87
CA LYS A 274 -23.30 9.41 -7.08
C LYS A 274 -24.76 9.75 -6.78
N GLU A 275 -25.33 9.18 -5.72
CA GLU A 275 -26.69 9.50 -5.26
C GLU A 275 -26.86 10.99 -4.92
N LYS A 276 -25.79 11.63 -4.41
CA LYS A 276 -25.76 13.07 -4.12
C LYS A 276 -25.39 13.95 -5.33
N GLY A 277 -25.32 13.39 -6.54
CA GLY A 277 -25.04 14.14 -7.76
C GLY A 277 -23.57 14.48 -8.00
N ALA A 278 -22.63 13.76 -7.38
CA ALA A 278 -21.20 14.02 -7.54
C ALA A 278 -20.75 13.93 -9.00
N THR A 279 -19.90 14.89 -9.39
CA THR A 279 -19.24 14.97 -10.69
C THR A 279 -18.26 13.82 -10.91
N ARG A 280 -17.89 13.60 -12.18
CA ARG A 280 -16.84 12.62 -12.53
C ARG A 280 -15.52 12.89 -11.82
N SER A 281 -15.17 14.16 -11.62
CA SER A 281 -13.94 14.57 -10.92
C SER A 281 -13.98 14.22 -9.45
N GLU A 282 -15.11 14.41 -8.76
CA GLU A 282 -15.28 14.02 -7.35
C GLU A 282 -15.24 12.50 -7.17
N ILE A 283 -15.82 11.74 -8.10
CA ILE A 283 -15.70 10.27 -8.08
C ILE A 283 -14.25 9.81 -8.31
N LYS A 284 -13.53 10.46 -9.24
CA LYS A 284 -12.11 10.17 -9.49
C LYS A 284 -11.28 10.49 -8.24
N PHE A 285 -11.52 11.63 -7.61
CA PHE A 285 -10.88 12.03 -6.35
C PHE A 285 -11.13 10.98 -5.26
N ALA A 286 -12.38 10.56 -5.04
CA ALA A 286 -12.72 9.57 -4.02
C ALA A 286 -12.01 8.22 -4.23
N LYS A 287 -11.75 7.82 -5.49
CA LYS A 287 -10.96 6.62 -5.80
C LYS A 287 -9.48 6.79 -5.43
N VAL A 288 -8.89 7.93 -5.78
CA VAL A 288 -7.48 8.23 -5.48
C VAL A 288 -7.26 8.37 -3.97
N ASP A 289 -8.18 9.04 -3.29
CA ASP A 289 -8.20 9.21 -1.84
C ASP A 289 -8.48 7.89 -1.11
N GLY A 290 -9.32 7.03 -1.66
CA GLY A 290 -9.65 5.73 -1.05
C GLY A 290 -8.55 4.68 -1.21
N GLY A 291 -7.86 4.66 -2.35
CA GLY A 291 -6.93 3.58 -2.72
C GLY A 291 -5.45 3.90 -2.50
N VAL A 292 -4.62 2.98 -2.98
CA VAL A 292 -3.16 3.09 -3.08
C VAL A 292 -2.73 2.85 -4.53
N ASP A 293 -1.54 3.33 -4.88
CA ASP A 293 -0.90 3.10 -6.17
C ASP A 293 0.55 2.68 -5.92
N LEU A 294 1.09 1.74 -6.71
CA LEU A 294 2.47 1.26 -6.53
C LEU A 294 3.49 2.40 -6.59
N SER A 295 3.21 3.46 -7.35
CA SER A 295 4.09 4.63 -7.44
C SER A 295 4.22 5.40 -6.12
N TYR A 296 3.30 5.22 -5.17
CA TYR A 296 3.37 5.88 -3.87
C TYR A 296 4.40 5.19 -2.97
N LEU A 297 4.31 3.86 -2.81
CA LEU A 297 5.34 3.13 -2.06
C LEU A 297 6.71 3.21 -2.76
N LYS A 298 6.74 3.12 -4.10
CA LYS A 298 7.99 3.33 -4.85
C LYS A 298 8.56 4.72 -4.61
N ALA A 299 7.74 5.75 -4.53
CA ALA A 299 8.19 7.09 -4.21
C ALA A 299 8.91 7.19 -2.86
N ALA A 300 8.45 6.49 -1.82
CA ALA A 300 9.17 6.40 -0.55
C ALA A 300 10.49 5.64 -0.70
N ILE A 301 10.50 4.51 -1.41
CA ILE A 301 11.71 3.70 -1.63
C ILE A 301 12.76 4.47 -2.46
N ASP A 302 12.33 5.21 -3.47
CA ASP A 302 13.21 6.06 -4.27
C ASP A 302 13.84 7.17 -3.41
N GLU A 303 13.07 7.72 -2.46
CA GLU A 303 13.56 8.69 -1.47
C GLU A 303 14.63 8.08 -0.56
N VAL A 304 14.35 6.88 -0.06
CA VAL A 304 15.30 6.09 0.75
C VAL A 304 16.61 5.90 -0.01
N LYS A 305 16.55 5.48 -1.28
CA LYS A 305 17.75 5.30 -2.10
C LYS A 305 18.50 6.62 -2.33
N ARG A 306 17.76 7.72 -2.53
CA ARG A 306 18.38 9.04 -2.75
C ARG A 306 19.12 9.55 -1.51
N ASP A 307 18.51 9.43 -0.33
CA ASP A 307 19.04 10.06 0.89
C ASP A 307 19.97 9.14 1.68
N TYR A 308 19.84 7.81 1.52
CA TYR A 308 20.58 6.81 2.29
C TYR A 308 21.34 5.79 1.43
N GLY A 309 21.21 5.83 0.10
CA GLY A 309 21.84 4.88 -0.82
C GLY A 309 21.09 3.56 -0.98
N SER A 310 20.64 2.96 0.13
CA SER A 310 19.89 1.69 0.12
C SER A 310 18.82 1.62 1.22
N VAL A 311 17.88 0.68 1.07
CA VAL A 311 16.91 0.41 2.15
C VAL A 311 17.62 -0.16 3.38
N ALA A 312 18.67 -0.97 3.21
CA ALA A 312 19.46 -1.50 4.32
C ALA A 312 20.15 -0.38 5.14
N ASP A 313 20.67 0.64 4.46
CA ASP A 313 21.29 1.80 5.08
C ASP A 313 20.26 2.72 5.71
N PHE A 314 19.07 2.87 5.12
CA PHE A 314 17.98 3.60 5.77
C PHE A 314 17.51 2.93 7.06
N ILE A 315 17.36 1.60 7.10
CA ILE A 315 17.00 0.90 8.35
C ILE A 315 18.07 1.15 9.42
N THR A 316 19.36 1.05 9.06
CA THR A 316 20.46 1.17 10.02
C THR A 316 20.72 2.61 10.45
N ASN A 317 20.80 3.54 9.49
CA ASN A 317 21.25 4.91 9.70
C ASN A 317 20.09 5.91 9.81
N GLY A 318 19.00 5.66 9.09
CA GLY A 318 17.82 6.53 9.09
C GLY A 318 16.86 6.22 10.24
N LEU A 319 16.63 4.93 10.50
CA LEU A 319 15.76 4.44 11.58
C LEU A 319 16.53 3.98 12.82
N HIS A 320 17.87 3.98 12.79
CA HIS A 320 18.70 3.56 13.93
C HIS A 320 18.39 2.14 14.44
N ILE A 321 18.05 1.21 13.52
CA ILE A 321 17.84 -0.20 13.85
C ILE A 321 19.12 -0.97 13.51
N THR A 322 19.85 -1.41 14.53
CA THR A 322 21.16 -2.04 14.34
C THR A 322 21.06 -3.38 13.63
N LYS A 323 22.19 -3.91 13.15
CA LYS A 323 22.22 -5.23 12.50
C LYS A 323 21.87 -6.35 13.46
N GLU A 324 22.25 -6.21 14.73
CA GLU A 324 21.91 -7.15 15.80
C GLU A 324 20.40 -7.13 16.06
N GLN A 325 19.77 -5.95 16.08
CA GLN A 325 18.32 -5.81 16.20
C GLN A 325 17.58 -6.40 14.99
N GLN A 326 18.09 -6.18 13.76
CA GLN A 326 17.55 -6.80 12.55
C GLN A 326 17.62 -8.34 12.63
N ALA A 327 18.76 -8.90 13.03
CA ALA A 327 18.92 -10.35 13.22
C ALA A 327 17.97 -10.90 14.31
N ARG A 328 17.85 -10.19 15.43
CA ARG A 328 16.91 -10.55 16.52
C ARG A 328 15.46 -10.58 16.03
N LEU A 329 15.05 -9.63 15.21
CA LEU A 329 13.72 -9.65 14.58
C LEU A 329 13.54 -10.88 13.69
N GLN A 330 14.54 -11.22 12.87
CA GLN A 330 14.49 -12.43 12.04
C GLN A 330 14.33 -13.70 12.90
N GLU A 331 15.10 -13.86 13.97
CA GLU A 331 14.97 -14.96 14.93
C GLU A 331 13.56 -15.05 15.54
N MET A 332 13.02 -13.90 15.95
CA MET A 332 11.70 -13.82 16.59
C MET A 332 10.57 -14.17 15.62
N TYR A 333 10.63 -13.69 14.38
CA TYR A 333 9.49 -13.68 13.46
C TYR A 333 9.58 -14.66 12.29
N LEU A 334 10.72 -15.33 12.05
CA LEU A 334 10.85 -16.34 11.00
C LEU A 334 10.86 -17.76 11.56
N ALA A 335 10.32 -18.71 10.78
CA ALA A 335 10.26 -20.15 11.07
C ALA A 335 10.69 -20.99 9.88
#